data_AF-A0A967LD00-F1
#
_entry.id   AF-A0A967LD00-F1
#
_cell.length_a   1.000
_cell.length_b   1.000
_cell.length_c   1.000
_cell.angle_alpha   90.00
_cell.angle_beta   90.00
_cell.angle_gamma   90.00
#
_symmetry.space_group_name_H-M   'P 1'
#
loop_
_entity.id
_entity.type
_entity.pdbx_description
1 polymer ?
#
loop_
_entity_poly.entity_id
_entity_poly.type
_entity_poly.pdbx_seq_one_letter_code
_entity_poly.pdbx_strand_id
1 'polypeptide(L)'
;MDKEQARFILQSFRPDGADARNPDFEEALSVAAEDRELGAWLASERAEDAAFAAALNDLRIPDELRENILTVLRGEHPADEFNDMDSA
;
A
#
# COMPACT_ATOMS: atom_id res chain seq x y z
N MET A 1 -24.43 8.63 -1.06
CA MET A 1 -23.54 8.71 0.13
C MET A 1 -23.12 10.15 0.37
N ASP A 2 -22.76 10.55 1.60
CA ASP A 2 -22.21 11.89 1.87
C ASP A 2 -20.68 11.96 1.73
N LYS A 3 -20.11 13.17 1.83
CA LYS A 3 -18.68 13.41 1.66
C LYS A 3 -17.81 12.70 2.70
N GLU A 4 -18.22 12.66 3.96
CA GLU A 4 -17.44 12.04 5.04
C GLU A 4 -17.41 10.51 4.87
N GLN A 5 -18.56 9.95 4.52
CA GLN A 5 -18.70 8.52 4.24
C GLN A 5 -17.93 8.11 2.98
N ALA A 6 -17.94 8.95 1.93
CA ALA A 6 -17.13 8.73 0.73
C ALA A 6 -15.63 8.76 1.05
N ARG A 7 -15.20 9.74 1.85
CA ARG A 7 -13.81 9.81 2.31
C ARG A 7 -13.40 8.54 3.06
N PHE A 8 -14.22 8.09 4.00
CA PHE A 8 -13.96 6.88 4.78
C PHE A 8 -13.80 5.63 3.90
N ILE A 9 -14.68 5.46 2.91
CA ILE A 9 -14.59 4.35 1.96
C ILE A 9 -13.30 4.47 1.14
N LEU A 10 -13.02 5.65 0.58
CA LEU A 10 -11.85 5.88 -0.27
C LEU A 10 -10.51 5.73 0.45
N GLN A 11 -10.44 5.90 1.77
CA GLN A 11 -9.24 5.61 2.56
C GLN A 11 -8.82 4.13 2.53
N SER A 12 -9.74 3.23 2.16
CA SER A 12 -9.45 1.80 2.00
C SER A 12 -9.32 1.40 0.52
N PHE A 13 -9.32 2.37 -0.41
CA PHE A 13 -9.24 2.10 -1.84
C PHE A 13 -7.82 1.73 -2.23
N ARG A 14 -7.62 0.52 -2.78
CA ARG A 14 -6.27 0.08 -3.16
C ARG A 14 -5.67 0.97 -4.26
N PRO A 15 -4.37 1.29 -4.18
CA PRO A 15 -3.70 2.16 -5.15
C PRO A 15 -3.64 1.55 -6.56
N ASP A 16 -3.73 0.22 -6.68
CA ASP A 16 -3.83 -0.50 -7.96
C ASP A 16 -5.22 -0.37 -8.63
N GLY A 17 -6.19 0.23 -7.95
CA GLY A 17 -7.54 0.45 -8.45
C GLY A 17 -8.40 -0.80 -8.57
N ALA A 18 -7.98 -1.94 -8.00
CA ALA A 18 -8.68 -3.21 -8.16
C ALA A 18 -10.08 -3.20 -7.52
N ASP A 19 -10.36 -2.27 -6.60
CA ASP A 19 -11.67 -2.09 -5.97
C ASP A 19 -12.62 -1.20 -6.78
N ALA A 20 -12.19 -0.63 -7.92
CA ALA A 20 -12.99 0.36 -8.66
C ALA A 20 -14.34 -0.16 -9.18
N ARG A 21 -14.51 -1.49 -9.23
CA ARG A 21 -15.78 -2.14 -9.65
C ARG A 21 -16.66 -2.58 -8.49
N ASN A 22 -16.24 -2.35 -7.25
CA ASN A 22 -17.10 -2.52 -6.11
C ASN A 22 -18.07 -1.31 -6.05
N PRO A 23 -19.39 -1.55 -5.96
CA PRO A 23 -20.40 -0.49 -5.97
C PRO A 23 -20.15 0.64 -4.96
N ASP A 24 -19.68 0.31 -3.75
CA ASP A 24 -19.42 1.29 -2.70
C ASP A 24 -18.28 2.25 -3.09
N PHE A 25 -17.24 1.71 -3.73
CA PHE A 25 -16.12 2.50 -4.22
C PHE A 25 -16.49 3.28 -5.48
N GLU A 26 -17.29 2.72 -6.37
CA GLU A 26 -17.78 3.41 -7.56
C GLU A 26 -18.62 4.65 -7.17
N GLU A 27 -19.55 4.49 -6.23
CA GLU A 27 -20.34 5.61 -5.69
C GLU A 27 -19.44 6.64 -5.00
N ALA A 28 -18.48 6.21 -4.17
CA ALA A 28 -17.58 7.13 -3.47
C ALA A 28 -16.67 7.92 -4.44
N LEU A 29 -16.17 7.27 -5.50
CA LEU A 29 -15.40 7.89 -6.57
C LEU A 29 -16.25 8.91 -7.35
N SER A 30 -17.54 8.63 -7.58
CA SER A 30 -18.45 9.60 -8.19
C SER A 30 -18.63 10.84 -7.32
N VAL A 31 -18.79 10.67 -6.00
CA VAL A 31 -18.87 11.80 -5.06
C VAL A 31 -17.59 12.63 -5.08
N ALA A 32 -16.42 11.98 -5.09
CA ALA A 32 -15.12 12.67 -5.17
C ALA A 32 -14.90 13.39 -6.51
N ALA A 33 -15.54 12.95 -7.60
CA ALA A 33 -15.47 13.64 -8.89
C ALA A 33 -16.31 14.92 -8.92
N GLU A 34 -17.41 14.97 -8.15
CA GLU A 34 -18.30 16.14 -8.06
C GLU A 34 -17.87 17.13 -6.97
N ASP A 35 -17.30 16.65 -5.86
CA ASP A 35 -16.81 17.48 -4.77
C ASP A 35 -15.32 17.85 -4.95
N ARG A 36 -15.06 19.14 -5.18
CA ARG A 36 -13.70 19.65 -5.43
C ARG A 36 -12.73 19.37 -4.29
N GLU A 37 -13.18 19.49 -3.05
CA GLU A 37 -12.30 19.32 -1.88
C GLU A 37 -11.94 17.85 -1.69
N LEU A 38 -12.94 16.97 -1.80
CA LEU A 38 -12.74 15.53 -1.72
C LEU A 38 -11.87 15.01 -2.87
N GLY A 39 -12.09 15.49 -4.10
CA GLY A 39 -11.26 15.16 -5.25
C GLY A 39 -9.80 15.60 -5.10
N ALA A 40 -9.56 16.81 -4.56
CA ALA A 40 -8.21 17.30 -4.28
C ALA A 40 -7.52 16.48 -3.19
N TRP A 41 -8.24 16.12 -2.12
CA TRP A 41 -7.73 15.22 -1.08
C TRP A 41 -7.36 13.85 -1.67
N LEU A 42 -8.26 13.22 -2.43
CA LEU A 42 -8.02 11.90 -3.02
C LEU A 42 -6.79 11.91 -3.96
N ALA A 43 -6.59 12.98 -4.72
CA ALA A 43 -5.41 13.13 -5.57
C ALA A 43 -4.11 13.19 -4.77
N SER A 44 -4.13 13.85 -3.60
CA SER A 44 -2.98 13.90 -2.69
C SER A 44 -2.66 12.52 -2.11
N GLU A 45 -3.66 11.81 -1.59
CA GLU A 45 -3.47 10.46 -1.04
C GLU A 45 -2.86 9.52 -2.08
N ARG A 46 -3.39 9.52 -3.31
CA ARG A 46 -2.89 8.68 -4.39
C ARG A 46 -1.46 9.03 -4.83
N ALA A 47 -1.07 10.30 -4.71
CA ALA A 47 0.30 10.72 -5.00
C ALA A 47 1.27 10.19 -3.94
N GLU A 48 0.88 10.22 -2.67
CA GLU A 48 1.67 9.67 -1.56
C GLU A 48 1.80 8.14 -1.67
N ASP A 49 0.70 7.43 -1.93
CA ASP A 49 0.71 5.98 -2.15
C ASP A 49 1.62 5.59 -3.32
N ALA A 50 1.55 6.34 -4.43
CA ALA A 50 2.39 6.09 -5.60
C ALA A 50 3.88 6.31 -5.27
N ALA A 51 4.21 7.33 -4.49
CA ALA A 51 5.58 7.58 -4.05
C ALA A 51 6.10 6.45 -3.16
N PHE A 52 5.28 5.95 -2.23
CA PHE A 52 5.64 4.83 -1.36
C PHE A 52 5.83 3.53 -2.15
N ALA A 53 4.91 3.22 -3.06
CA ALA A 53 5.02 2.06 -3.94
C ALA A 53 6.27 2.14 -4.84
N ALA A 54 6.61 3.33 -5.35
CA ALA A 54 7.83 3.53 -6.13
C ALA A 54 9.08 3.28 -5.29
N ALA A 55 9.12 3.78 -4.04
CA ALA A 55 10.24 3.56 -3.13
C ALA A 55 10.46 2.06 -2.83
N LEU A 56 9.38 1.30 -2.62
CA LEU A 56 9.48 -0.15 -2.39
C LEU A 56 9.95 -0.91 -3.64
N ASN A 57 9.49 -0.51 -4.83
CA ASN A 57 9.88 -1.15 -6.09
C ASN A 57 11.35 -0.88 -6.47
N ASP A 58 11.93 0.21 -5.97
CA ASP A 58 13.35 0.54 -6.22
C ASP A 58 14.31 -0.31 -5.37
N LEU A 59 13.81 -0.98 -4.33
CA LEU A 59 14.63 -1.82 -3.48
C LEU A 59 15.13 -3.05 -4.24
N ARG A 60 16.45 -3.24 -4.26
CA ARG A 60 17.05 -4.49 -4.73
C ARG A 60 16.64 -5.62 -3.79
N ILE A 61 15.90 -6.59 -4.34
CA ILE A 61 15.56 -7.82 -3.61
C ILE A 61 16.83 -8.69 -3.54
N PRO A 62 17.29 -9.10 -2.33
CA PRO A 62 18.40 -10.04 -2.20
C PRO A 62 18.06 -11.39 -2.83
N ASP A 63 19.00 -11.99 -3.55
CA ASP A 63 18.79 -13.25 -4.28
C ASP A 63 18.45 -14.40 -3.31
N GLU A 64 18.94 -14.32 -2.07
CA GLU A 64 18.76 -15.30 -1.00
C GLU A 64 17.47 -15.09 -0.19
N LEU A 65 16.76 -13.96 -0.36
CA LEU A 65 15.62 -13.58 0.48
C LEU A 65 14.55 -14.67 0.52
N ARG A 66 14.24 -15.26 -0.64
CA ARG A 66 13.23 -16.32 -0.74
C ARG A 66 13.59 -17.52 0.12
N GLU A 67 14.83 -18.00 0.02
CA GLU A 67 15.27 -19.18 0.78
C GLU A 67 15.36 -18.88 2.28
N ASN A 68 15.77 -17.66 2.64
CA ASN A 68 15.79 -17.21 4.04
C ASN A 68 14.38 -17.20 4.64
N ILE A 69 13.38 -16.64 3.93
CA ILE A 69 11.97 -16.66 4.35
C ILE A 69 11.48 -18.09 4.55
N LEU A 70 11.75 -18.98 3.59
CA LEU A 70 11.28 -20.36 3.66
C LEU A 70 11.96 -21.16 4.78
N THR A 71 13.23 -20.87 5.09
CA THR A 71 13.98 -21.48 6.19
C THR A 71 13.33 -21.12 7.53
N VAL A 72 13.07 -19.83 7.76
CA VAL A 72 12.35 -19.35 8.96
C VAL A 72 10.96 -19.98 9.07
N LEU A 73 10.19 -20.03 7.98
CA LEU A 73 8.85 -20.63 7.98
C LEU A 73 8.84 -22.13 8.28
N ARG A 74 9.93 -22.85 7.99
CA ARG A 74 10.11 -24.26 8.35
C ARG A 74 10.51 -24.47 9.81
N GLY A 75 10.74 -23.40 10.58
CA GLY A 75 11.26 -23.47 11.94
C GLY A 75 12.77 -23.76 11.99
N GLU A 76 13.45 -23.63 10.86
CA GLU A 76 14.90 -23.67 10.76
C GLU A 76 15.39 -22.23 10.95
N HIS A 77 16.23 -21.96 11.94
CA HIS A 77 16.84 -20.63 12.06
C HIS A 77 17.87 -20.49 10.93
N PRO A 78 17.81 -19.46 10.06
CA PRO A 78 18.90 -19.19 9.14
C PRO A 78 20.18 -19.00 9.96
N ALA A 79 21.31 -19.52 9.47
CA ALA A 79 22.59 -19.31 10.13
C ALA A 79 22.82 -17.80 10.31
N ASP A 80 23.19 -17.40 11.53
CA ASP A 80 23.31 -16.01 11.97
C ASP A 80 24.26 -15.19 11.08
N GLU A 81 23.76 -14.56 10.02
CA GLU A 81 24.53 -13.60 9.20
C GLU A 81 23.92 -12.18 9.22
N PHE A 82 22.73 -11.98 9.81
CA PHE A 82 22.07 -10.67 9.88
C PHE A 82 22.27 -9.92 11.22
N ASN A 83 23.11 -10.42 12.13
CA ASN A 83 23.21 -9.89 13.50
C ASN A 83 24.22 -8.73 13.68
N ASP A 84 24.86 -8.26 12.61
CA ASP A 84 25.88 -7.19 12.70
C ASP A 84 25.30 -5.76 12.60
N MET A 85 23.97 -5.59 12.50
CA MET A 85 23.35 -4.27 12.32
C MET A 85 22.88 -3.58 13.62
N ASP A 86 23.16 -4.17 14.80
CA ASP A 86 22.78 -3.64 16.12
C ASP A 86 23.98 -3.21 16.99
N SER A 87 25.17 -3.05 16.42
CA SER A 87 26.35 -2.51 17.12
C SER A 87 26.77 -1.14 16.57
N ALA A 88 26.06 -0.09 16.96
CA ALA A 88 26.49 1.31 16.83
C ALA A 88 26.15 2.11 18.09
#